data_AF-A0A645CF91-F1
#
_entry.id   AF-A0A645CF91-F1
#
_cell.length_a   1.000
_cell.length_b   1.000
_cell.length_c   1.000
_cell.angle_alpha   90.00
_cell.angle_beta   90.00
_cell.angle_gamma   90.00
#
_symmetry.space_group_name_H-M   'P 1'
#
loop_
_entity.id
_entity.type
_entity.pdbx_description
1 polymer ?
#
loop_
_entity_poly.entity_id
_entity_poly.type
_entity_poly.pdbx_seq_one_letter_code
_entity_poly.pdbx_strand_id
1 'polypeptide(L)'
;MSAFHLYDTFGFPIELTQELAAERGLTVDAEGFAEAFKAHQELSHAGAEQRFQGGLADHTEETARLHTATHLLQAALRKVLNSDEVAQKGSNITAERLRFDFSFPRKVTPEELAAVEAIVNEAIAQDIEITCEEMTVDEARESGAIGLFESKYGSKVKVYTVPGFSREICGGPHAAHTGELGRFEIKKEEASSAGVRRIKAVLIHA
;
A
#
# COMPACT_ATOMS: atom_id res chain seq x y z
N MET A 1 -30.43 -0.44 12.18
CA MET A 1 -29.08 -0.29 11.61
C MET A 1 -28.09 -0.26 12.76
N SER A 2 -27.08 -1.12 12.78
CA SER A 2 -26.15 -1.20 13.94
C SER A 2 -25.08 -0.12 13.85
N ALA A 3 -24.55 0.30 15.01
CA ALA A 3 -23.41 1.21 15.06
C ALA A 3 -22.18 0.64 14.34
N PHE A 4 -21.99 -0.68 14.39
CA PHE A 4 -20.90 -1.32 13.67
C PHE A 4 -21.05 -1.24 12.15
N HIS A 5 -22.27 -1.36 11.61
CA HIS A 5 -22.49 -1.19 10.17
C HIS A 5 -22.22 0.25 9.71
N LEU A 6 -22.61 1.24 10.54
CA LEU A 6 -22.28 2.65 10.31
C LEU A 6 -20.76 2.88 10.26
N TYR A 7 -20.03 2.23 11.14
CA TYR A 7 -18.56 2.28 11.17
C TYR A 7 -17.91 1.55 9.98
N ASP A 8 -18.19 0.26 9.78
CA ASP A 8 -17.51 -0.58 8.79
C ASP A 8 -17.86 -0.21 7.34
N THR A 9 -19.10 0.16 7.09
CA THR A 9 -19.57 0.47 5.72
C THR A 9 -19.44 1.95 5.37
N PHE A 10 -19.66 2.86 6.33
CA PHE A 10 -19.73 4.30 6.07
C PHE A 10 -18.61 5.10 6.75
N GLY A 11 -17.74 4.45 7.52
CA GLY A 11 -16.63 5.10 8.24
C GLY A 11 -17.10 6.04 9.35
N PHE A 12 -18.35 5.88 9.82
CA PHE A 12 -18.94 6.79 10.79
C PHE A 12 -18.45 6.45 12.21
N PRO A 13 -17.84 7.40 12.95
CA PRO A 13 -17.31 7.12 14.28
C PRO A 13 -18.41 6.67 15.27
N ILE A 14 -18.06 5.77 16.20
CA ILE A 14 -19.02 5.32 17.22
C ILE A 14 -19.42 6.47 18.14
N GLU A 15 -18.51 7.40 18.45
CA GLU A 15 -18.74 8.55 19.30
C GLU A 15 -19.84 9.45 18.72
N LEU A 16 -19.76 9.73 17.42
CA LEU A 16 -20.76 10.52 16.70
C LEU A 16 -22.09 9.75 16.58
N THR A 17 -22.04 8.43 16.46
CA THR A 17 -23.24 7.58 16.47
C THR A 17 -23.95 7.64 17.83
N GLN A 18 -23.19 7.62 18.93
CA GLN A 18 -23.69 7.72 20.30
C GLN A 18 -24.34 9.08 20.56
N GLU A 19 -23.69 10.16 20.13
CA GLU A 19 -24.19 11.53 20.26
C GLU A 19 -25.53 11.70 19.53
N LEU A 20 -25.60 11.34 18.24
CA LEU A 20 -26.81 11.48 17.43
C LEU A 20 -27.94 10.55 17.89
N ALA A 21 -27.62 9.38 18.45
CA ALA A 21 -28.61 8.50 19.03
C ALA A 21 -29.21 9.10 20.30
N ALA A 22 -28.38 9.68 21.18
CA ALA A 22 -28.82 10.31 22.42
C ALA A 22 -29.76 11.51 22.16
N GLU A 23 -29.49 12.33 21.14
CA GLU A 23 -30.39 13.41 20.72
C GLU A 23 -31.80 12.94 20.35
N ARG A 24 -31.92 11.68 19.90
CA ARG A 24 -33.19 11.06 19.51
C ARG A 24 -33.78 10.16 20.59
N GLY A 25 -33.21 10.17 21.80
CA GLY A 25 -33.63 9.31 22.91
C GLY A 25 -33.33 7.83 22.68
N LEU A 26 -32.36 7.51 21.83
CA LEU A 26 -31.90 6.15 21.54
C LEU A 26 -30.56 5.88 22.23
N THR A 27 -30.35 4.63 22.63
CA THR A 27 -29.08 4.16 23.20
C THR A 27 -28.34 3.29 22.20
N VAL A 28 -27.02 3.45 22.12
CA VAL A 28 -26.15 2.60 21.30
C VAL A 28 -25.58 1.49 22.17
N ASP A 29 -25.66 0.25 21.67
CA ASP A 29 -24.98 -0.90 22.26
C ASP A 29 -23.46 -0.81 22.00
N ALA A 30 -22.74 -0.23 22.95
CA ALA A 30 -21.29 -0.04 22.86
C ALA A 30 -20.53 -1.37 23.05
N GLU A 31 -21.09 -2.30 23.83
CA GLU A 31 -20.46 -3.59 24.12
C GLU A 31 -20.53 -4.50 22.89
N GLY A 32 -21.71 -4.60 22.26
CA GLY A 32 -21.87 -5.31 20.99
C GLY A 32 -21.07 -4.69 19.85
N PHE A 33 -20.85 -3.36 19.85
CA PHE A 33 -19.91 -2.73 18.92
C PHE A 33 -18.47 -3.18 19.17
N ALA A 34 -18.01 -3.18 20.43
CA ALA A 34 -16.65 -3.55 20.77
C ALA A 34 -16.36 -5.01 20.42
N GLU A 35 -17.30 -5.93 20.65
CA GLU A 35 -17.19 -7.33 20.25
C GLU A 35 -17.09 -7.48 18.72
N ALA A 36 -17.99 -6.84 17.97
CA ALA A 36 -17.97 -6.88 16.51
C ALA A 36 -16.70 -6.26 15.93
N PHE A 37 -16.23 -5.15 16.52
CA PHE A 37 -14.98 -4.50 16.16
C PHE A 37 -13.77 -5.39 16.41
N LYS A 38 -13.71 -6.05 17.57
CA LYS A 38 -12.65 -7.00 17.91
C LYS A 38 -12.63 -8.19 16.95
N ALA A 39 -13.79 -8.78 16.67
CA ALA A 39 -13.91 -9.88 15.70
C ALA A 39 -13.45 -9.46 14.30
N HIS A 40 -13.79 -8.24 13.87
CA HIS A 40 -13.32 -7.68 12.60
C HIS A 40 -11.79 -7.46 12.57
N GLN A 41 -11.20 -7.01 13.69
CA GLN A 41 -9.75 -6.93 13.85
C GLN A 41 -9.10 -8.31 13.77
N GLU A 42 -9.63 -9.31 14.48
CA GLU A 42 -9.11 -10.69 14.49
C GLU A 42 -9.18 -11.34 13.11
N LEU A 43 -10.29 -11.18 12.38
CA LEU A 43 -10.42 -11.63 10.98
C LEU A 43 -9.39 -10.95 10.06
N SER A 44 -9.16 -9.66 10.26
CA SER A 44 -8.14 -8.91 9.51
C SER A 44 -6.71 -9.34 9.84
N HIS A 45 -6.48 -9.78 11.09
CA HIS A 45 -5.19 -10.28 11.59
C HIS A 45 -4.91 -11.74 11.18
N ALA A 46 -5.90 -12.62 11.17
CA ALA A 46 -5.73 -14.03 10.76
C ALA A 46 -5.26 -14.15 9.29
N GLY A 47 -5.70 -13.25 8.42
CA GLY A 47 -5.19 -13.13 7.05
C GLY A 47 -3.82 -12.44 6.93
N ALA A 48 -3.23 -11.96 8.02
CA ALA A 48 -1.92 -11.32 8.08
C ALA A 48 -0.78 -12.28 8.44
N GLU A 49 -1.07 -13.43 9.06
CA GLU A 49 -0.06 -14.40 9.48
C GLU A 49 0.67 -15.09 8.31
N GLN A 50 0.11 -15.08 7.10
CA GLN A 50 0.76 -15.55 5.87
C GLN A 50 1.52 -14.45 5.10
N ARG A 51 1.59 -13.21 5.61
CA ARG A 51 2.20 -12.08 4.88
C ARG A 51 3.68 -11.95 5.21
N PHE A 52 4.53 -12.11 4.20
CA PHE A 52 5.97 -11.90 4.31
C PHE A 52 6.33 -10.40 4.26
N GLN A 53 7.63 -10.08 4.43
CA GLN A 53 8.14 -8.70 4.36
C GLN A 53 7.63 -7.96 3.11
N GLY A 54 7.06 -6.77 3.29
CA GLY A 54 6.49 -5.98 2.18
C GLY A 54 5.05 -6.34 1.76
N GLY A 55 4.40 -7.31 2.42
CA GLY A 55 3.01 -7.69 2.13
C GLY A 55 2.85 -8.79 1.08
N LEU A 56 3.92 -9.53 0.79
CA LEU A 56 3.95 -10.63 -0.17
C LEU A 56 3.22 -11.86 0.36
N ALA A 57 2.50 -12.56 -0.51
CA ALA A 57 1.86 -13.84 -0.20
C ALA A 57 2.77 -15.06 -0.43
N ASP A 58 3.79 -14.92 -1.29
CA ASP A 58 4.76 -15.97 -1.63
C ASP A 58 6.08 -15.36 -2.16
N HIS A 59 6.97 -16.20 -2.68
CA HIS A 59 8.27 -15.81 -3.27
C HIS A 59 8.39 -16.19 -4.75
N THR A 60 7.26 -16.30 -5.46
CA THR A 60 7.26 -16.57 -6.91
C THR A 60 7.81 -15.39 -7.70
N GLU A 61 8.22 -15.65 -8.94
CA GLU A 61 8.71 -14.62 -9.85
C GLU A 61 7.61 -13.59 -10.16
N GLU A 62 6.37 -14.06 -10.31
CA GLU A 62 5.19 -13.22 -10.54
C GLU A 62 4.94 -12.26 -9.38
N THR A 63 5.03 -12.76 -8.14
CA THR A 63 4.93 -11.94 -6.94
C THR A 63 6.10 -10.94 -6.85
N ALA A 64 7.31 -11.32 -7.24
CA ALA A 64 8.48 -10.43 -7.27
C ALA A 64 8.33 -9.30 -8.31
N ARG A 65 7.73 -9.58 -9.47
CA ARG A 65 7.39 -8.55 -10.48
C ARG A 65 6.34 -7.59 -9.95
N LEU A 66 5.27 -8.08 -9.33
CA LEU A 66 4.24 -7.23 -8.72
C LEU A 66 4.76 -6.44 -7.51
N HIS A 67 5.75 -6.97 -6.80
CA HIS A 67 6.45 -6.25 -5.75
C HIS A 67 7.24 -5.07 -6.30
N THR A 68 7.99 -5.29 -7.38
CA THR A 68 8.69 -4.22 -8.11
C THR A 68 7.70 -3.17 -8.61
N ALA A 69 6.56 -3.60 -9.18
CA ALA A 69 5.50 -2.69 -9.62
C ALA A 69 4.92 -1.86 -8.46
N THR A 70 4.89 -2.39 -7.24
CA THR A 70 4.44 -1.67 -6.04
C THR A 70 5.37 -0.49 -5.71
N HIS A 71 6.68 -0.67 -5.82
CA HIS A 71 7.65 0.42 -5.63
C HIS A 71 7.53 1.52 -6.70
N LEU A 72 7.39 1.12 -7.97
CA LEU A 72 7.14 2.07 -9.05
C LEU A 72 5.83 2.84 -8.85
N LEU A 73 4.77 2.15 -8.41
CA LEU A 73 3.47 2.76 -8.10
C LEU A 73 3.60 3.78 -6.97
N GLN A 74 4.30 3.44 -5.88
CA GLN A 74 4.53 4.36 -4.76
C GLN A 74 5.28 5.62 -5.20
N ALA A 75 6.36 5.45 -5.96
CA ALA A 75 7.12 6.57 -6.51
C ALA A 75 6.27 7.45 -7.44
N ALA A 76 5.50 6.84 -8.34
CA ALA A 76 4.61 7.54 -9.27
C ALA A 76 3.50 8.31 -8.52
N LEU A 77 2.90 7.73 -7.49
CA LEU A 77 1.90 8.41 -6.66
C LEU A 77 2.48 9.64 -5.96
N ARG A 78 3.65 9.52 -5.33
CA ARG A 78 4.33 10.66 -4.69
C ARG A 78 4.60 11.79 -5.68
N LYS A 79 5.07 11.44 -6.88
CA LYS A 79 5.36 12.40 -7.96
C LYS A 79 4.10 13.09 -8.49
N VAL A 80 3.05 12.34 -8.83
CA VAL A 80 1.84 12.90 -9.44
C VAL A 80 1.00 13.68 -8.45
N LEU A 81 0.82 13.15 -7.24
CA LEU A 81 0.01 13.81 -6.20
C LEU A 81 0.78 14.94 -5.52
N ASN A 82 2.06 15.10 -5.85
CA ASN A 82 2.96 16.15 -5.38
C ASN A 82 2.88 16.34 -3.86
N SER A 83 2.92 15.23 -3.14
CA SER A 83 2.75 15.21 -1.69
C SER A 83 3.64 14.16 -1.06
N ASP A 84 4.54 14.63 -0.19
CA ASP A 84 5.37 13.76 0.64
C ASP A 84 4.57 13.03 1.72
N GLU A 85 3.32 13.46 1.96
CA GLU A 85 2.37 12.81 2.87
C GLU A 85 1.81 11.50 2.29
N VAL A 86 2.04 11.23 1.00
CA VAL A 86 1.72 9.93 0.40
C VAL A 86 2.70 8.90 0.96
N ALA A 87 2.21 8.15 1.94
CA ALA A 87 2.94 7.10 2.63
C ALA A 87 2.13 5.81 2.58
N GLN A 88 2.82 4.68 2.43
CA GLN A 88 2.22 3.37 2.48
C GLN A 88 1.54 3.12 3.85
N LYS A 89 0.29 2.67 3.82
CA LYS A 89 -0.51 2.26 4.98
C LYS A 89 -0.82 0.76 4.99
N GLY A 90 -0.65 0.09 3.85
CA GLY A 90 -0.85 -1.34 3.72
C GLY A 90 -0.46 -1.83 2.34
N SER A 91 -0.01 -3.08 2.26
CA SER A 91 0.25 -3.76 0.98
C SER A 91 -0.20 -5.22 1.08
N ASN A 92 -0.71 -5.75 -0.03
CA ASN A 92 -0.94 -7.17 -0.21
C ASN A 92 -0.70 -7.54 -1.67
N ILE A 93 0.31 -8.38 -1.90
CA ILE A 93 0.76 -8.79 -3.23
C ILE A 93 0.61 -10.31 -3.32
N THR A 94 -0.01 -10.78 -4.39
CA THR A 94 -0.09 -12.20 -4.78
C THR A 94 0.51 -12.36 -6.18
N ALA A 95 0.62 -13.57 -6.70
CA ALA A 95 1.06 -13.81 -8.08
C ALA A 95 0.15 -13.16 -9.16
N GLU A 96 -1.08 -12.79 -8.80
CA GLU A 96 -2.10 -12.31 -9.75
C GLU A 96 -2.36 -10.81 -9.67
N ARG A 97 -2.15 -10.20 -8.49
CA ARG A 97 -2.51 -8.80 -8.24
C ARG A 97 -1.71 -8.18 -7.11
N LEU A 98 -1.67 -6.85 -7.11
CA LEU A 98 -1.28 -6.06 -5.95
C LEU A 98 -2.45 -5.24 -5.42
N ARG A 99 -2.43 -5.00 -4.11
CA ARG A 99 -3.27 -4.04 -3.39
C ARG A 99 -2.35 -3.11 -2.61
N PHE A 100 -2.43 -1.83 -2.89
CA PHE A 100 -1.60 -0.81 -2.26
C PHE A 100 -2.47 0.24 -1.58
N ASP A 101 -2.30 0.39 -0.26
CA ASP A 101 -3.02 1.35 0.55
C ASP A 101 -2.07 2.48 0.93
N PHE A 102 -2.50 3.73 0.76
CA PHE A 102 -1.67 4.91 0.99
C PHE A 102 -2.46 6.04 1.63
N SER A 103 -1.77 6.89 2.40
CA SER A 103 -2.37 8.11 2.96
C SER A 103 -2.63 9.13 1.87
N PHE A 104 -3.89 9.52 1.71
CA PHE A 104 -4.30 10.63 0.87
C PHE A 104 -5.72 11.08 1.23
N PRO A 105 -5.98 12.38 1.45
CA PRO A 105 -7.21 12.85 2.09
C PRO A 105 -8.44 12.83 1.16
N ARG A 106 -8.23 12.74 -0.17
CA ARG A 106 -9.31 12.79 -1.16
C ARG A 106 -9.22 11.64 -2.15
N LYS A 107 -10.25 11.49 -2.97
CA LYS A 107 -10.22 10.59 -4.12
C LYS A 107 -9.16 11.06 -5.13
N VAL A 108 -8.39 10.11 -5.66
CA VAL A 108 -7.46 10.37 -6.77
C VAL A 108 -8.28 10.55 -8.04
N THR A 109 -7.99 11.60 -8.82
CA THR A 109 -8.77 11.87 -10.03
C THR A 109 -8.41 10.87 -11.14
N PRO A 110 -9.30 10.66 -12.13
CA PRO A 110 -8.98 9.81 -13.28
C PRO A 110 -7.71 10.23 -14.02
N GLU A 111 -7.45 11.53 -14.14
CA GLU A 111 -6.28 12.08 -14.81
C GLU A 111 -5.00 11.80 -14.01
N GLU A 112 -5.07 11.93 -12.69
CA GLU A 112 -3.96 11.56 -11.79
C GLU A 112 -3.67 10.06 -11.86
N LEU A 113 -4.71 9.21 -11.85
CA LEU A 113 -4.53 7.76 -12.00
C LEU A 113 -3.90 7.39 -13.35
N ALA A 114 -4.34 8.03 -14.44
CA ALA A 114 -3.75 7.83 -15.75
C ALA A 114 -2.28 8.28 -15.80
N ALA A 115 -1.94 9.40 -15.16
CA ALA A 115 -0.56 9.87 -15.06
C ALA A 115 0.32 8.93 -14.22
N VAL A 116 -0.21 8.40 -13.12
CA VAL A 116 0.48 7.39 -12.29
C VAL A 116 0.75 6.13 -13.09
N GLU A 117 -0.27 5.58 -13.77
CA GLU A 117 -0.12 4.40 -14.62
C GLU A 117 0.87 4.64 -15.77
N ALA A 118 0.86 5.83 -16.38
CA ALA A 118 1.79 6.19 -17.44
C ALA A 118 3.25 6.20 -16.96
N ILE A 119 3.54 6.76 -15.77
CA ILE A 119 4.90 6.77 -15.20
C ILE A 119 5.39 5.35 -14.90
N VAL A 120 4.53 4.49 -14.36
CA VAL A 120 4.92 3.09 -14.09
C VAL A 120 5.23 2.36 -15.39
N ASN A 121 4.38 2.51 -16.42
CA ASN A 121 4.63 1.88 -17.72
C ASN A 121 5.80 2.51 -18.47
N GLU A 122 6.11 3.78 -18.26
CA GLU A 122 7.34 4.42 -18.77
C GLU A 122 8.58 3.75 -18.17
N ALA A 123 8.62 3.54 -16.85
CA ALA A 123 9.71 2.82 -16.20
C ALA A 123 9.88 1.40 -16.75
N ILE A 124 8.77 0.71 -16.99
CA ILE A 124 8.78 -0.65 -17.56
C ILE A 124 9.33 -0.64 -18.99
N ALA A 125 8.86 0.31 -19.82
CA ALA A 125 9.32 0.44 -21.21
C ALA A 125 10.81 0.78 -21.34
N GLN A 126 11.42 1.39 -20.31
CA GLN A 126 12.84 1.70 -20.28
C GLN A 126 13.73 0.50 -19.93
N ASP A 127 13.16 -0.63 -19.49
CA ASP A 127 13.87 -1.87 -19.14
C ASP A 127 15.11 -1.65 -18.24
N ILE A 128 14.86 -1.00 -17.11
CA ILE A 128 15.87 -0.52 -16.19
C ILE A 128 16.33 -1.68 -15.29
N GLU A 129 17.64 -1.86 -15.18
CA GLU A 129 18.25 -2.78 -14.21
C GLU A 129 17.95 -2.35 -12.78
N ILE A 130 17.54 -3.31 -11.95
CA ILE A 130 17.19 -3.13 -10.55
C ILE A 130 18.37 -3.59 -9.71
N THR A 131 18.99 -2.67 -8.98
CA THR A 131 20.14 -3.00 -8.12
C THR A 131 19.71 -3.19 -6.68
N CYS A 132 20.38 -4.10 -5.98
CA CYS A 132 20.19 -4.38 -4.57
C CYS A 132 21.54 -4.22 -3.84
N GLU A 133 21.60 -3.29 -2.90
CA GLU A 133 22.80 -3.02 -2.10
C GLU A 133 22.49 -3.21 -0.62
N GLU A 134 23.40 -3.85 0.10
CA GLU A 134 23.33 -3.96 1.56
C GLU A 134 24.19 -2.86 2.19
N MET A 135 23.55 -1.98 2.95
CA MET A 135 24.18 -0.81 3.56
C MET A 135 23.62 -0.55 4.95
N THR A 136 24.23 0.36 5.71
CA THR A 136 23.70 0.78 7.01
C THR A 136 22.43 1.63 6.85
N VAL A 137 21.66 1.76 7.93
CA VAL A 137 20.46 2.60 7.97
C VAL A 137 20.81 4.07 7.67
N ASP A 138 21.96 4.54 8.15
CA ASP A 138 22.39 5.92 7.93
C ASP A 138 22.84 6.15 6.48
N GLU A 139 23.61 5.22 5.88
CA GLU A 139 23.93 5.28 4.45
C GLU A 139 22.66 5.27 3.58
N ALA A 140 21.68 4.44 3.92
CA ALA A 140 20.40 4.39 3.20
C ALA A 140 19.67 5.74 3.26
N ARG A 141 19.63 6.39 4.43
CA ARG A 141 19.05 7.75 4.60
C ARG A 141 19.79 8.78 3.76
N GLU A 142 21.12 8.81 3.83
CA GLU A 142 21.95 9.75 3.08
C GLU A 142 21.80 9.57 1.57
N SER A 143 21.55 8.34 1.13
CA SER A 143 21.32 8.01 -0.27
C SER A 143 19.93 8.41 -0.79
N GLY A 144 19.06 8.95 0.07
CA GLY A 144 17.69 9.35 -0.26
C GLY A 144 16.71 8.19 -0.36
N ALA A 145 17.03 7.02 0.21
CA ALA A 145 16.11 5.88 0.22
C ALA A 145 14.84 6.20 1.01
N ILE A 146 13.71 5.65 0.57
CA ILE A 146 12.43 5.74 1.28
C ILE A 146 12.21 4.42 2.02
N GLY A 147 11.73 4.49 3.25
CA GLY A 147 11.43 3.30 4.04
C GLY A 147 11.11 3.63 5.49
N LEU A 148 10.57 2.65 6.22
CA LEU A 148 10.47 2.75 7.67
C LEU A 148 11.87 2.61 8.25
N PHE A 149 12.45 3.67 8.79
CA PHE A 149 13.76 3.63 9.43
C PHE A 149 13.62 3.31 10.93
N GLU A 150 12.86 2.26 11.26
CA GLU A 150 12.66 1.85 12.64
C GLU A 150 13.90 1.16 13.22
N SER A 151 14.13 1.27 14.53
CA SER A 151 15.24 0.65 15.25
C SER A 151 15.28 -0.89 15.22
N LYS A 152 14.36 -1.54 14.50
CA LYS A 152 14.25 -3.01 14.37
C LYS A 152 15.05 -3.58 13.21
N TYR A 153 15.53 -2.76 12.27
CA TYR A 153 16.48 -3.25 11.27
C TYR A 153 17.81 -3.56 11.97
N GLY A 154 18.45 -4.67 11.59
CA GLY A 154 19.82 -4.94 12.02
C GLY A 154 20.76 -3.80 11.60
N SER A 155 22.04 -3.90 11.94
CA SER A 155 23.04 -2.88 11.55
C SER A 155 23.11 -2.61 10.04
N LYS A 156 22.54 -3.49 9.21
CA LYS A 156 22.47 -3.37 7.76
C LYS A 156 21.06 -3.66 7.22
N VAL A 157 20.70 -2.96 6.16
CA VAL A 157 19.45 -3.04 5.40
C VAL A 157 19.75 -3.27 3.93
N LYS A 158 18.80 -3.89 3.22
CA LYS A 158 18.84 -3.98 1.76
C LYS A 158 18.09 -2.80 1.16
N VAL A 159 18.72 -2.13 0.21
CA VAL A 159 18.15 -1.03 -0.56
C VAL A 159 18.05 -1.47 -2.01
N TYR A 160 16.82 -1.45 -2.53
CA TYR A 160 16.54 -1.69 -3.94
C TYR A 160 16.43 -0.35 -4.66
N THR A 161 17.11 -0.22 -5.80
CA THR A 161 17.09 1.00 -6.61
C THR A 161 16.61 0.69 -8.01
N VAL A 162 15.63 1.46 -8.47
CA VAL A 162 15.27 1.63 -9.88
C VAL A 162 15.69 3.05 -10.29
N PRO A 163 16.85 3.21 -10.95
CA PRO A 163 17.39 4.53 -11.31
C PRO A 163 16.36 5.45 -11.95
N GLY A 164 16.24 6.68 -11.42
CA GLY A 164 15.30 7.69 -11.92
C GLY A 164 13.85 7.55 -11.42
N PHE A 165 13.50 6.44 -10.75
CA PHE A 165 12.12 6.17 -10.31
C PHE A 165 12.00 5.92 -8.81
N SER A 166 12.70 4.92 -8.27
CA SER A 166 12.55 4.53 -6.86
C SER A 166 13.88 4.13 -6.23
N ARG A 167 14.01 4.37 -4.93
CA ARG A 167 15.08 3.85 -4.07
C ARG A 167 14.49 3.57 -2.70
N GLU A 168 14.38 2.31 -2.32
CA GLU A 168 13.60 1.91 -1.15
C GLU A 168 14.28 0.83 -0.32
N ILE A 169 14.17 0.92 1.00
CA ILE A 169 14.57 -0.16 1.91
C ILE A 169 13.52 -1.26 1.79
N CYS A 170 13.94 -2.44 1.32
CA CYS A 170 13.04 -3.58 1.15
C CYS A 170 13.78 -4.90 1.30
N GLY A 171 13.11 -5.90 1.90
CA GLY A 171 13.69 -7.23 2.12
C GLY A 171 13.01 -8.38 1.36
N GLY A 172 11.97 -8.07 0.57
CA GLY A 172 11.32 -9.06 -0.31
C GLY A 172 12.05 -9.22 -1.65
N PRO A 173 11.75 -10.27 -2.43
CA PRO A 173 12.27 -10.45 -3.79
C PRO A 173 11.73 -9.42 -4.78
N HIS A 174 12.52 -9.11 -5.82
CA HIS A 174 12.19 -8.20 -6.91
C HIS A 174 12.53 -8.84 -8.26
N ALA A 175 11.98 -8.28 -9.34
CA ALA A 175 12.46 -8.57 -10.69
C ALA A 175 13.91 -8.07 -10.84
N ALA A 176 14.65 -8.59 -11.83
CA ALA A 176 15.99 -8.09 -12.12
C ALA A 176 15.94 -6.82 -12.99
N HIS A 177 14.98 -6.75 -13.91
CA HIS A 177 14.74 -5.58 -14.75
C HIS A 177 13.27 -5.14 -14.75
N THR A 178 13.03 -3.85 -14.97
CA THR A 178 11.65 -3.34 -15.06
C THR A 178 10.91 -3.86 -16.30
N GLY A 179 11.60 -4.24 -17.38
CA GLY A 179 10.97 -4.78 -18.59
C GLY A 179 10.32 -6.15 -18.39
N GLU A 180 10.75 -6.90 -17.36
CA GLU A 180 10.17 -8.20 -17.01
C GLU A 180 8.71 -8.09 -16.52
N LEU A 181 8.25 -6.89 -16.13
CA LEU A 181 6.93 -6.67 -15.55
C LEU A 181 5.80 -6.72 -16.61
N GLY A 182 6.10 -6.65 -17.91
CA GLY A 182 5.08 -6.62 -18.96
C GLY A 182 4.37 -5.27 -19.02
N ARG A 183 3.06 -5.21 -18.76
CA ARG A 183 2.28 -3.96 -18.72
C ARG A 183 1.56 -3.81 -17.39
N PHE A 184 1.70 -2.66 -16.76
CA PHE A 184 1.00 -2.34 -15.52
C PHE A 184 -0.38 -1.72 -15.80
N GLU A 185 -1.42 -2.18 -15.08
CA GLU A 185 -2.76 -1.61 -15.19
C GLU A 185 -3.44 -1.47 -13.83
N ILE A 186 -3.91 -0.26 -13.53
CA ILE A 186 -4.75 0.05 -12.36
C ILE A 186 -6.18 -0.41 -12.65
N LYS A 187 -6.66 -1.39 -11.89
CA LYS A 187 -8.02 -1.93 -12.04
C LYS A 187 -9.05 -1.17 -11.22
N LYS A 188 -8.65 -0.65 -10.05
CA LYS A 188 -9.58 0.05 -9.15
C LYS A 188 -8.84 0.99 -8.21
N GLU A 189 -9.47 2.13 -7.96
CA GLU A 189 -9.15 3.02 -6.84
C GLU A 189 -10.41 3.19 -5.95
N GLU A 190 -10.25 3.07 -4.63
CA GLU A 190 -11.34 3.19 -3.66
C GLU A 190 -10.89 3.75 -2.30
N ALA A 191 -11.85 4.22 -1.50
CA ALA A 191 -11.58 4.55 -0.10
C ALA A 191 -11.34 3.26 0.68
N SER A 192 -10.30 3.22 1.53
CA SER A 192 -10.10 2.10 2.46
C SER A 192 -10.57 2.43 3.87
N SER A 193 -10.31 3.66 4.33
CA SER A 193 -10.73 4.22 5.61
C SER A 193 -10.55 5.74 5.57
N ALA A 194 -10.87 6.45 6.65
CA ALA A 194 -10.65 7.89 6.73
C ALA A 194 -9.19 8.27 6.44
N GLY A 195 -8.96 9.09 5.41
CA GLY A 195 -7.62 9.54 5.00
C GLY A 195 -6.75 8.50 4.30
N VAL A 196 -7.29 7.31 3.98
CA VAL A 196 -6.56 6.22 3.31
C VAL A 196 -7.26 5.80 2.03
N ARG A 197 -6.49 5.78 0.94
CA ARG A 197 -6.92 5.32 -0.39
C ARG A 197 -6.29 3.98 -0.70
N ARG A 198 -6.96 3.20 -1.56
CA ARG A 198 -6.54 1.87 -1.97
C ARG A 198 -6.53 1.78 -3.49
N ILE A 199 -5.43 1.31 -4.05
CA ILE A 199 -5.30 0.91 -5.44
C ILE A 199 -5.21 -0.61 -5.53
N LYS A 200 -5.92 -1.19 -6.49
CA LYS A 200 -5.74 -2.58 -6.93
C LYS A 200 -5.24 -2.54 -8.38
N ALA A 201 -4.16 -3.26 -8.65
CA ALA A 201 -3.53 -3.30 -9.96
C ALA A 201 -3.00 -4.69 -10.29
N VAL A 202 -2.69 -4.91 -11.55
CA VAL A 202 -2.18 -6.17 -12.09
C VAL A 202 -1.05 -5.92 -13.08
N LEU A 203 -0.29 -6.96 -13.39
CA LEU A 203 0.61 -7.00 -14.53
C LEU A 203 -0.01 -7.86 -15.62
N ILE A 204 0.09 -7.39 -16.87
CA ILE A 204 -0.38 -8.07 -18.07
C ILE A 204 0.85 -8.46 -18.87
N HIS A 205 1.06 -9.75 -19.03
CA HIS A 205 2.06 -10.32 -19.92
C HIS A 205 1.37 -10.76 -21.21
N ALA A 206 2.02 -10.50 -22.35
CA ALA A 206 1.54 -10.92 -23.67
C ALA A 206 1.98 -12.35 -24.00
#